data_AF-A0A7Z2JDV6-F1
#
_entry.id   AF-A0A7Z2JDV6-F1
#
_cell.length_a   1.000
_cell.length_b   1.000
_cell.length_c   1.000
_cell.angle_alpha   90.00
_cell.angle_beta   90.00
_cell.angle_gamma   90.00
#
_symmetry.space_group_name_H-M   'P 1'
#
loop_
_entity.id
_entity.type
_entity.pdbx_description
1 polymer ?
#
loop_
_entity_poly.entity_id
_entity_poly.type
_entity_poly.pdbx_seq_one_letter_code
_entity_poly.pdbx_strand_id
1 'polypeptide(L)'
;MSSQPLLFVSHIHEESELAVILQTALRKEFSGFVEVFVSSDGASINAGAHFLEAVEGALTRCVGALYLISPKSVTRPWVNFELGAMWIRGAVSKANGGARLTALPVCHSGAKPSALPAPLNVLNGIRANEASGLEFAFRSLQKALGVNADLRTDFNELAEEIRKFEAKYTLGEVLRERFAACMTKEQRFTLVTACRSAAAKPNPSFALELPNIESSEAEKWRQSIAGPLAGKIRIEHKGGGVTFGTATSFNHVHVVLHFDSNLVVDHAELIAN
;
A
#
# COMPACT_ATOMS: atom_id res chain seq x y z
N MET A 1 -0.11 -22.52 30.84
CA MET A 1 0.43 -22.60 29.47
C MET A 1 0.79 -21.18 29.06
N SER A 2 2.06 -20.85 28.78
CA SER A 2 2.37 -19.49 28.30
C SER A 2 1.81 -19.35 26.88
N SER A 3 0.99 -18.34 26.65
CA SER A 3 0.55 -17.97 25.30
C SER A 3 1.77 -17.68 24.44
N GLN A 4 1.73 -18.07 23.16
CA GLN A 4 2.79 -17.75 22.21
C GLN A 4 2.97 -16.23 22.11
N PRO A 5 4.20 -15.72 21.96
CA PRO A 5 4.42 -14.30 21.72
C PRO A 5 3.71 -13.87 20.43
N LEU A 6 3.04 -12.72 20.48
CA LEU A 6 2.25 -12.19 19.37
C LEU A 6 2.94 -10.99 18.73
N LEU A 7 3.07 -10.99 17.40
CA LEU A 7 3.43 -9.84 16.59
C LEU A 7 2.17 -9.24 15.97
N PHE A 8 2.02 -7.92 16.11
CA PHE A 8 0.90 -7.17 15.56
C PHE A 8 1.32 -6.48 14.26
N VAL A 9 0.51 -6.57 13.20
CA VAL A 9 0.75 -5.84 11.95
C VAL A 9 -0.38 -4.83 11.74
N SER A 10 -0.10 -3.57 12.08
CA SER A 10 -1.01 -2.43 11.87
C SER A 10 -1.00 -2.02 10.40
N HIS A 11 -2.18 -1.91 9.81
CA HIS A 11 -2.37 -1.54 8.41
C HIS A 11 -3.79 -1.00 8.17
N ILE A 12 -3.99 -0.29 7.07
CA ILE A 12 -5.33 0.08 6.58
C ILE A 12 -5.85 -0.98 5.62
N HIS A 13 -7.15 -0.99 5.34
CA HIS A 13 -7.76 -2.00 4.45
C HIS A 13 -7.08 -2.08 3.07
N GLU A 14 -6.73 -0.94 2.50
CA GLU A 14 -6.06 -0.83 1.19
C GLU A 14 -4.65 -1.47 1.19
N GLU A 15 -4.08 -1.76 2.37
CA GLU A 15 -2.74 -2.33 2.56
C GLU A 15 -2.79 -3.80 3.01
N SER A 16 -3.96 -4.44 2.98
CA SER A 16 -4.16 -5.83 3.40
C SER A 16 -3.23 -6.82 2.68
N GLU A 17 -3.01 -6.61 1.38
CA GLU A 17 -2.11 -7.46 0.58
C GLU A 17 -0.67 -7.41 1.11
N LEU A 18 -0.14 -6.22 1.40
CA LEU A 18 1.19 -6.06 2.01
C LEU A 18 1.26 -6.65 3.42
N ALA A 19 0.19 -6.50 4.21
CA ALA A 19 0.13 -7.09 5.54
C ALA A 19 0.19 -8.62 5.49
N VAL A 20 -0.47 -9.26 4.51
CA VAL A 20 -0.43 -10.71 4.29
C VAL A 20 0.95 -11.18 3.78
N ILE A 21 1.60 -10.42 2.89
CA ILE A 21 2.98 -10.69 2.43
C ILE A 21 3.93 -10.75 3.63
N LEU A 22 3.91 -9.72 4.47
CA LEU A 22 4.76 -9.66 5.67
C LEU A 22 4.37 -10.72 6.71
N GLN A 23 3.07 -10.99 6.88
CA GLN A 23 2.60 -12.03 7.79
C GLN A 23 3.14 -13.41 7.39
N THR A 24 3.08 -13.74 6.10
CA THR A 24 3.60 -14.99 5.55
C THR A 24 5.11 -15.11 5.80
N ALA A 25 5.86 -14.04 5.51
CA ALA A 25 7.30 -14.00 5.73
C ALA A 25 7.67 -14.16 7.21
N LEU A 26 6.98 -13.44 8.11
CA LEU A 26 7.18 -13.54 9.56
C LEU A 26 6.84 -14.95 10.09
N ARG A 27 5.71 -15.53 9.66
CA ARG A 27 5.31 -16.89 10.08
C ARG A 27 6.32 -17.95 9.61
N LYS A 28 6.82 -17.81 8.38
CA LYS A 28 7.84 -18.72 7.82
C LYS A 28 9.17 -18.60 8.58
N GLU A 29 9.62 -17.38 8.86
CA GLU A 29 10.87 -17.14 9.60
C GLU A 29 10.78 -17.69 11.03
N PHE A 30 9.72 -17.35 11.76
CA PHE A 30 9.58 -17.69 13.17
C PHE A 30 8.92 -19.06 13.41
N SER A 31 8.65 -19.84 12.37
CA SER A 31 8.31 -21.28 12.41
C SER A 31 7.29 -21.67 13.51
N GLY A 32 6.15 -20.96 13.57
CA GLY A 32 5.07 -21.26 14.53
C GLY A 32 5.39 -20.95 16.00
N PHE A 33 6.56 -20.38 16.30
CA PHE A 33 6.91 -19.89 17.64
C PHE A 33 6.18 -18.58 18.00
N VAL A 34 5.69 -17.89 16.99
CA VAL A 34 5.10 -16.56 17.08
C VAL A 34 3.74 -16.55 16.40
N GLU A 35 2.75 -16.03 17.11
CA GLU A 35 1.47 -15.68 16.51
C GLU A 35 1.63 -14.35 15.76
N VAL A 36 1.19 -14.26 14.51
CA VAL A 36 1.19 -13.00 13.76
C VAL A 36 -0.24 -12.60 13.46
N PHE A 37 -0.67 -11.51 14.11
CA PHE A 37 -2.02 -10.96 14.01
C PHE A 37 -2.09 -9.90 12.91
N VAL A 38 -3.02 -10.10 11.97
CA VAL A 38 -3.35 -9.16 10.90
C VAL A 38 -4.87 -9.07 10.84
N SER A 39 -5.46 -7.89 11.06
CA SER A 39 -6.92 -7.72 11.07
C SER A 39 -7.64 -8.09 9.76
N SER A 40 -6.92 -8.17 8.64
CA SER A 40 -7.48 -8.44 7.30
C SER A 40 -7.10 -9.80 6.70
N ASP A 41 -6.52 -10.71 7.48
CA ASP A 41 -6.17 -12.06 6.99
C ASP A 41 -7.36 -13.04 6.97
N GLY A 42 -8.55 -12.61 7.41
CA GLY A 42 -9.76 -13.43 7.48
C GLY A 42 -9.72 -14.58 8.51
N ALA A 43 -8.62 -14.73 9.25
CA ALA A 43 -8.39 -15.81 10.22
C ALA A 43 -8.12 -15.30 11.65
N SER A 44 -7.53 -14.11 11.78
CA SER A 44 -7.23 -13.44 13.05
C SER A 44 -8.49 -12.86 13.72
N ILE A 45 -9.55 -12.60 12.95
CA ILE A 45 -10.84 -12.11 13.47
C ILE A 45 -11.93 -13.02 12.91
N ASN A 46 -12.51 -13.85 13.77
CA ASN A 46 -13.58 -14.77 13.39
C ASN A 46 -14.84 -14.02 12.94
N ALA A 47 -15.59 -14.61 12.01
CA ALA A 47 -16.90 -14.09 11.62
C ALA A 47 -17.83 -13.98 12.85
N GLY A 48 -18.43 -12.79 13.04
CA GLY A 48 -19.28 -12.48 14.20
C GLY A 48 -18.54 -11.97 15.44
N ALA A 49 -17.20 -11.89 15.43
CA ALA A 49 -16.44 -11.31 16.53
C ALA A 49 -16.51 -9.77 16.52
N HIS A 50 -16.44 -9.16 17.72
CA HIS A 50 -16.37 -7.71 17.85
C HIS A 50 -14.97 -7.22 17.44
N PHE A 51 -14.86 -6.62 16.25
CA PHE A 51 -13.58 -6.24 15.62
C PHE A 51 -12.66 -5.46 16.56
N LEU A 52 -13.19 -4.45 17.25
CA LEU A 52 -12.41 -3.60 18.16
C LEU A 52 -11.88 -4.39 19.35
N GLU A 53 -12.67 -5.32 19.91
CA GLU A 53 -12.23 -6.14 21.04
C GLU A 53 -11.09 -7.10 20.64
N ALA A 54 -11.13 -7.63 19.41
CA ALA A 54 -10.06 -8.46 18.88
C ALA A 54 -8.76 -7.67 18.71
N VAL A 55 -8.84 -6.44 18.17
CA VAL A 55 -7.68 -5.55 18.03
C VAL A 55 -7.11 -5.18 19.40
N GLU A 56 -7.95 -4.80 20.36
CA GLU A 56 -7.53 -4.51 21.74
C GLU A 56 -6.87 -5.73 22.40
N GLY A 57 -7.46 -6.92 22.24
CA GLY A 57 -6.89 -8.18 22.73
C GLY A 57 -5.55 -8.54 22.11
N ALA A 58 -5.33 -8.20 20.84
CA ALA A 58 -4.04 -8.38 20.18
C ALA A 58 -3.01 -7.35 20.65
N LEU A 59 -3.38 -6.06 20.71
CA LEU A 59 -2.51 -4.97 21.17
C LEU A 59 -2.11 -5.10 22.64
N THR A 60 -2.94 -5.71 23.49
CA THR A 60 -2.61 -5.93 24.91
C THR A 60 -1.62 -7.07 25.12
N ARG A 61 -1.59 -8.06 24.21
CA ARG A 61 -0.74 -9.25 24.32
C ARG A 61 0.50 -9.22 23.44
N CYS A 62 0.53 -8.38 22.40
CA CYS A 62 1.67 -8.35 21.48
C CYS A 62 2.97 -7.92 22.18
N VAL A 63 4.07 -8.51 21.71
CA VAL A 63 5.44 -8.24 22.16
C VAL A 63 6.20 -7.33 21.19
N GLY A 64 5.66 -7.18 19.98
CA GLY A 64 6.14 -6.25 18.97
C GLY A 64 5.04 -5.93 17.97
N ALA A 65 5.15 -4.77 17.34
CA ALA A 65 4.22 -4.30 16.33
C ALA A 65 4.97 -3.71 15.13
N LEU A 66 4.54 -4.08 13.93
CA LEU A 66 4.93 -3.45 12.68
C LEU A 66 3.79 -2.54 12.24
N TYR A 67 4.11 -1.31 11.86
CA TYR A 67 3.14 -0.33 11.36
C TYR A 67 3.43 -0.11 9.88
N LEU A 68 2.52 -0.54 9.01
CA LEU A 68 2.65 -0.28 7.57
C LEU A 68 2.27 1.17 7.31
N ILE A 69 3.21 1.94 6.79
CA ILE A 69 3.04 3.38 6.62
C ILE A 69 3.24 3.78 5.18
N SER A 70 2.18 4.29 4.58
CA SER A 70 2.16 4.98 3.30
C SER A 70 1.71 6.43 3.50
N PRO A 71 1.78 7.27 2.45
CA PRO A 71 1.15 8.58 2.48
C PRO A 71 -0.37 8.53 2.79
N LYS A 72 -1.05 7.40 2.53
CA LYS A 72 -2.49 7.23 2.83
C LYS A 72 -2.71 6.82 4.29
N SER A 73 -1.94 5.86 4.82
CA SER A 73 -2.17 5.33 6.17
C SER A 73 -1.68 6.26 7.28
N VAL A 74 -0.64 7.06 7.04
CA VAL A 74 -0.06 7.98 8.04
C VAL A 74 -1.06 9.02 8.57
N THR A 75 -2.10 9.34 7.80
CA THR A 75 -3.13 10.31 8.17
C THR A 75 -4.35 9.67 8.85
N ARG A 76 -4.41 8.33 8.91
CA ARG A 76 -5.54 7.63 9.52
C ARG A 76 -5.42 7.69 11.05
N PRO A 77 -6.47 8.14 11.77
CA PRO A 77 -6.45 8.18 13.23
C PRO A 77 -6.15 6.83 13.89
N TRP A 78 -6.55 5.74 13.24
CA TRP A 78 -6.38 4.38 13.75
C TRP A 78 -4.92 4.00 13.98
N VAL A 79 -4.01 4.36 13.06
CA VAL A 79 -2.56 4.11 13.21
C VAL A 79 -2.03 4.77 14.49
N ASN A 80 -2.46 6.00 14.76
CA ASN A 80 -2.05 6.74 15.96
C ASN A 80 -2.63 6.12 17.24
N PHE A 81 -3.87 5.63 17.19
CA PHE A 81 -4.50 4.93 18.32
C PHE A 81 -3.71 3.66 18.70
N GLU A 82 -3.43 2.80 17.72
CA GLU A 82 -2.69 1.55 17.94
C GLU A 82 -1.24 1.82 18.38
N LEU A 83 -0.60 2.83 17.78
CA LEU A 83 0.74 3.26 18.16
C LEU A 83 0.79 3.79 19.60
N GLY A 84 -0.20 4.59 20.00
CA GLY A 84 -0.30 5.12 21.36
C GLY A 84 -0.41 4.00 22.40
N ALA A 85 -1.22 2.98 22.12
CA ALA A 85 -1.34 1.79 22.97
C ALA A 85 0.01 1.08 23.16
N MET A 86 0.75 0.85 22.07
CA MET A 86 2.09 0.26 22.13
C MET A 86 3.11 1.14 22.87
N TRP A 87 3.03 2.46 22.68
CA TRP A 87 3.94 3.41 23.30
C TRP A 87 3.83 3.39 24.82
N ILE A 88 2.61 3.50 25.33
CA ILE A 88 2.34 3.52 26.77
C ILE A 88 2.62 2.15 27.39
N ARG A 89 2.22 1.05 26.75
CA ARG A 89 2.58 -0.31 27.22
C ARG A 89 4.10 -0.49 27.30
N GLY A 90 4.84 -0.01 26.31
CA GLY A 90 6.30 -0.06 26.31
C GLY A 90 6.92 0.76 27.43
N ALA A 91 6.39 1.96 27.71
CA ALA A 91 6.84 2.82 28.80
C ALA A 91 6.56 2.18 30.18
N VAL A 92 5.36 1.64 30.38
CA VAL A 92 4.95 0.94 31.62
C VAL A 92 5.77 -0.32 31.83
N SER A 93 5.97 -1.14 30.79
CA SER A 93 6.83 -2.33 30.84
C SER A 93 8.23 -1.96 31.33
N LYS A 94 8.84 -0.93 30.71
CA LYS A 94 10.17 -0.45 31.09
C LYS A 94 10.23 0.05 32.54
N ALA A 95 9.22 0.79 32.99
CA ALA A 95 9.14 1.29 34.37
C ALA A 95 9.09 0.15 35.40
N ASN A 96 8.54 -0.99 35.02
CA ASN A 96 8.44 -2.20 35.86
C ASN A 96 9.59 -3.19 35.64
N GLY A 97 10.70 -2.77 35.03
CA GLY A 97 11.87 -3.63 34.77
C GLY A 97 11.70 -4.64 33.63
N GLY A 98 10.61 -4.54 32.87
CA GLY A 98 10.34 -5.37 31.69
C GLY A 98 11.06 -4.90 30.43
N ALA A 99 11.00 -5.72 29.38
CA ALA A 99 11.58 -5.41 28.08
C ALA A 99 10.81 -4.28 27.37
N ARG A 100 11.51 -3.50 26.55
CA ARG A 100 10.87 -2.51 25.69
C ARG A 100 10.11 -3.23 24.57
N LEU A 101 8.83 -2.88 24.41
CA LEU A 101 8.03 -3.34 23.28
C LEU A 101 8.49 -2.65 22.00
N THR A 102 8.65 -3.42 20.93
CA THR A 102 9.09 -2.90 19.64
C THR A 102 7.89 -2.35 18.87
N ALA A 103 7.92 -1.07 18.53
CA ALA A 103 7.00 -0.46 17.57
C ALA A 103 7.84 -0.01 16.36
N LEU A 104 7.65 -0.68 15.23
CA LEU A 104 8.49 -0.51 14.05
C LEU A 104 7.69 0.09 12.88
N PRO A 105 7.96 1.34 12.50
CA PRO A 105 7.45 1.91 11.25
C PRO A 105 8.06 1.19 10.04
N VAL A 106 7.20 0.64 9.18
CA VAL A 106 7.55 -0.02 7.92
C VAL A 106 7.01 0.85 6.80
N CYS A 107 7.85 1.77 6.33
CA CYS A 107 7.47 2.74 5.31
C CYS A 107 7.44 2.09 3.93
N HIS A 108 6.39 2.32 3.17
CA HIS A 108 6.23 1.80 1.81
C HIS A 108 5.55 2.84 0.90
N SER A 109 5.48 2.54 -0.39
CA SER A 109 4.76 3.33 -1.40
C SER A 109 5.16 4.82 -1.41
N GLY A 110 6.45 5.10 -1.25
CA GLY A 110 7.02 6.45 -1.27
C GLY A 110 7.14 7.13 0.11
N ALA A 111 6.57 6.55 1.18
CA ALA A 111 6.83 7.02 2.53
C ALA A 111 8.31 6.80 2.91
N LYS A 112 8.84 7.72 3.71
CA LYS A 112 10.23 7.67 4.20
C LYS A 112 10.24 7.85 5.72
N PRO A 113 11.02 7.05 6.48
CA PRO A 113 11.10 7.19 7.94
C PRO A 113 11.42 8.62 8.40
N SER A 114 12.33 9.30 7.69
CA SER A 114 12.75 10.68 7.98
C SER A 114 11.68 11.74 7.73
N ALA A 115 10.61 11.40 7.02
CA ALA A 115 9.52 12.31 6.66
C ALA A 115 8.21 11.99 7.39
N LEU A 116 8.24 11.04 8.33
CA LEU A 116 7.07 10.72 9.15
C LEU A 116 6.71 11.91 10.06
N PRO A 117 5.43 12.11 10.39
CA PRO A 117 5.03 13.10 11.38
C PRO A 117 5.39 12.64 12.80
N ALA A 118 5.40 13.57 13.75
CA ALA A 118 5.45 13.18 15.16
C ALA A 118 4.16 12.43 15.55
N PRO A 119 4.24 11.40 16.43
CA PRO A 119 5.43 10.90 17.11
C PRO A 119 6.18 9.78 16.35
N LEU A 120 5.75 9.39 15.16
CA LEU A 120 6.37 8.31 14.38
C LEU A 120 7.83 8.61 14.00
N ASN A 121 8.17 9.88 13.81
CA ASN A 121 9.52 10.31 13.43
C ASN A 121 10.61 10.05 14.47
N VAL A 122 10.28 9.83 15.74
CA VAL A 122 11.27 9.49 16.77
C VAL A 122 11.52 7.98 16.88
N LEU A 123 10.80 7.18 16.08
CA LEU A 123 11.03 5.74 15.97
C LEU A 123 11.98 5.45 14.80
N ASN A 124 12.86 4.46 15.00
CA ASN A 124 13.69 3.95 13.91
C ASN A 124 12.83 3.11 12.98
N GLY A 125 12.40 3.70 11.87
CA GLY A 125 11.66 3.01 10.81
C GLY A 125 12.57 2.44 9.73
N ILE A 126 12.01 1.56 8.90
CA ILE A 126 12.65 0.98 7.73
C ILE A 126 11.85 1.31 6.46
N ARG A 127 12.46 1.08 5.28
CA ARG A 127 11.75 1.06 4.01
C ARG A 127 11.47 -0.40 3.62
N ALA A 128 10.21 -0.71 3.34
CA ALA A 128 9.73 -2.06 3.08
C ALA A 128 10.26 -2.62 1.75
N ASN A 129 10.61 -1.74 0.81
CA ASN A 129 11.14 -2.11 -0.50
C ASN A 129 12.67 -2.23 -0.54
N GLU A 130 13.33 -2.28 0.61
CA GLU A 130 14.79 -2.44 0.74
C GLU A 130 15.11 -3.71 1.55
N ALA A 131 15.85 -4.64 0.94
CA ALA A 131 16.21 -5.92 1.56
C ALA A 131 16.92 -5.74 2.91
N SER A 132 17.89 -4.82 2.99
CA SER A 132 18.60 -4.50 4.23
C SER A 132 17.69 -3.94 5.33
N GLY A 133 16.66 -3.17 4.94
CA GLY A 133 15.65 -2.65 5.87
C GLY A 133 14.81 -3.78 6.46
N LEU A 134 14.34 -4.70 5.60
CA LEU A 134 13.59 -5.88 6.02
C LEU A 134 14.41 -6.81 6.92
N GLU A 135 15.69 -7.05 6.57
CA GLU A 135 16.59 -7.84 7.41
C GLU A 135 16.75 -7.20 8.78
N PHE A 136 17.00 -5.88 8.84
CA PHE A 136 17.11 -5.14 10.10
C PHE A 136 15.83 -5.23 10.95
N ALA A 137 14.65 -5.18 10.31
CA ALA A 137 13.37 -5.38 10.96
C ALA A 137 13.27 -6.77 11.59
N PHE A 138 13.57 -7.83 10.82
CA PHE A 138 13.48 -9.21 11.28
C PHE A 138 14.47 -9.52 12.41
N ARG A 139 15.70 -8.98 12.34
CA ARG A 139 16.68 -9.07 13.44
C ARG A 139 16.20 -8.36 14.70
N SER A 140 15.57 -7.20 14.55
CA SER A 140 15.00 -6.45 15.68
C SER A 140 13.87 -7.24 16.37
N LEU A 141 13.03 -7.91 15.58
CA LEU A 141 11.96 -8.78 16.07
C LEU A 141 12.52 -10.05 16.73
N GLN A 142 13.51 -10.72 16.13
CA GLN A 142 14.21 -11.86 16.75
C GLN A 142 14.71 -11.52 18.16
N LYS A 143 15.38 -10.36 18.30
CA LYS A 143 15.87 -9.88 19.59
C LYS A 143 14.73 -9.63 20.58
N ALA A 144 13.63 -9.01 20.14
CA ALA A 144 12.45 -8.78 20.98
C ALA A 144 11.79 -10.09 21.44
N LEU A 145 11.87 -11.14 20.63
CA LEU A 145 11.36 -12.47 20.92
C LEU A 145 12.32 -13.33 21.76
N GLY A 146 13.53 -12.83 22.04
CA GLY A 146 14.58 -13.60 22.74
C GLY A 146 15.12 -14.77 21.91
N VAL A 147 14.91 -14.75 20.60
CA VAL A 147 15.40 -15.77 19.67
C VAL A 147 16.75 -15.32 19.12
N ASN A 148 17.76 -16.20 19.20
CA ASN A 148 19.08 -15.98 18.64
C ASN A 148 19.37 -17.09 17.62
N ALA A 149 18.97 -16.86 16.37
CA ALA A 149 19.16 -17.79 15.26
C ALA A 149 19.45 -17.01 13.98
N ASP A 150 20.09 -17.66 13.01
CA ASP A 150 20.28 -17.08 11.70
C ASP A 150 18.94 -16.92 10.97
N LEU A 151 18.79 -15.79 10.29
CA LEU A 151 17.61 -15.51 9.48
C LEU A 151 17.63 -16.37 8.21
N ARG A 152 16.48 -16.94 7.87
CA ARG A 152 16.31 -17.83 6.71
C ARG A 152 15.60 -17.18 5.53
N THR A 153 14.93 -16.06 5.77
CA THR A 153 14.19 -15.29 4.77
C THR A 153 15.12 -14.75 3.69
N ASP A 154 14.75 -14.93 2.42
CA ASP A 154 15.37 -14.20 1.31
C ASP A 154 14.78 -12.79 1.26
N PHE A 155 15.54 -11.82 1.77
CA PHE A 155 15.11 -10.43 1.84
C PHE A 155 15.10 -9.73 0.47
N ASN A 156 15.82 -10.24 -0.52
CA ASN A 156 15.75 -9.70 -1.88
C ASN A 156 14.45 -10.12 -2.53
N GLU A 157 14.08 -11.39 -2.42
CA GLU A 157 12.79 -11.91 -2.91
C GLU A 157 11.61 -11.19 -2.25
N LEU A 158 11.65 -11.04 -0.92
CA LEU A 158 10.61 -10.32 -0.18
C LEU A 158 10.51 -8.85 -0.59
N ALA A 159 11.65 -8.17 -0.77
CA ALA A 159 11.66 -6.78 -1.23
C ALA A 159 11.09 -6.64 -2.66
N GLU A 160 11.36 -7.58 -3.55
CA GLU A 160 10.79 -7.61 -4.91
C GLU A 160 9.27 -7.82 -4.88
N GLU A 161 8.77 -8.71 -4.04
CA GLU A 161 7.33 -8.91 -3.86
C GLU A 161 6.65 -7.63 -3.36
N ILE A 162 7.27 -6.95 -2.38
CA ILE A 162 6.76 -5.68 -1.86
C ILE A 162 6.81 -4.58 -2.94
N ARG A 163 7.84 -4.51 -3.78
CA ARG A 163 7.91 -3.56 -4.91
C ARG A 163 6.78 -3.76 -5.90
N LYS A 164 6.40 -5.02 -6.19
CA LYS A 164 5.25 -5.32 -7.05
C LYS A 164 3.94 -4.82 -6.43
N PHE A 165 3.76 -5.05 -5.13
CA PHE A 165 2.63 -4.47 -4.39
C PHE A 165 2.64 -2.93 -4.46
N GLU A 166 3.76 -2.28 -4.17
CA GLU A 166 3.87 -0.81 -4.19
C GLU A 166 3.50 -0.23 -5.56
N ALA A 167 3.95 -0.87 -6.65
CA ALA A 167 3.61 -0.47 -8.01
C ALA A 167 2.09 -0.54 -8.25
N LYS A 168 1.43 -1.62 -7.86
CA LYS A 168 -0.03 -1.77 -7.96
C LYS A 168 -0.76 -0.74 -7.08
N TYR A 169 -0.33 -0.59 -5.83
CA TYR A 169 -0.93 0.30 -4.83
C TYR A 169 -0.82 1.79 -5.16
N THR A 170 0.25 2.19 -5.85
CA THR A 170 0.48 3.58 -6.25
C THR A 170 0.01 3.85 -7.68
N LEU A 171 0.74 3.31 -8.65
CA LEU A 171 0.54 3.57 -10.07
C LEU A 171 -0.77 2.98 -10.59
N GLY A 172 -1.02 1.71 -10.26
CA GLY A 172 -2.23 1.01 -10.67
C GLY A 172 -3.50 1.70 -10.18
N GLU A 173 -3.54 2.12 -8.92
CA GLU A 173 -4.71 2.82 -8.35
C GLU A 173 -4.96 4.18 -9.01
N VAL A 174 -3.90 4.96 -9.27
CA VAL A 174 -4.04 6.23 -10.00
C VAL A 174 -4.59 5.96 -11.40
N LEU A 175 -4.06 4.98 -12.13
CA LEU A 175 -4.58 4.63 -13.45
C LEU A 175 -6.05 4.19 -13.39
N ARG A 176 -6.40 3.29 -12.45
CA ARG A 176 -7.79 2.85 -12.26
C ARG A 176 -8.72 4.01 -12.00
N GLU A 177 -8.38 4.89 -11.06
CA GLU A 177 -9.22 6.04 -10.69
C GLU A 177 -9.39 7.00 -11.88
N ARG A 178 -8.29 7.34 -12.56
CA ARG A 178 -8.30 8.27 -13.68
C ARG A 178 -9.05 7.70 -14.89
N PHE A 179 -8.91 6.40 -15.19
CA PHE A 179 -9.69 5.75 -16.25
C PHE A 179 -11.15 5.56 -15.86
N ALA A 180 -11.46 5.23 -14.60
CA ALA A 180 -12.84 5.10 -14.14
C ALA A 180 -13.61 6.42 -14.15
N ALA A 181 -12.91 7.55 -13.99
CA ALA A 181 -13.50 8.89 -14.10
C ALA A 181 -13.91 9.28 -15.53
N CYS A 182 -13.30 8.68 -16.56
CA CYS A 182 -13.58 9.04 -17.96
C CYS A 182 -14.10 7.89 -18.84
N MET A 183 -14.19 6.66 -18.31
CA MET A 183 -14.56 5.47 -19.07
C MET A 183 -15.46 4.52 -18.27
N THR A 184 -16.45 3.93 -18.93
CA THR A 184 -17.26 2.84 -18.37
C THR A 184 -16.42 1.58 -18.16
N LYS A 185 -16.93 0.64 -17.36
CA LYS A 185 -16.25 -0.65 -17.12
C LYS A 185 -15.98 -1.42 -18.43
N GLU A 186 -16.93 -1.43 -19.35
CA GLU A 186 -16.80 -2.07 -20.67
C GLU A 186 -15.71 -1.41 -21.52
N GLN A 187 -15.65 -0.06 -21.50
CA GLN A 187 -14.61 0.69 -22.19
C GLN A 187 -13.23 0.41 -21.61
N ARG A 188 -13.10 0.30 -20.27
CA ARG A 188 -11.84 -0.06 -19.61
C ARG A 188 -11.41 -1.50 -19.94
N PHE A 189 -12.34 -2.44 -19.98
CA PHE A 189 -12.05 -3.82 -20.41
C PHE A 189 -11.56 -3.87 -21.87
N THR A 190 -12.20 -3.10 -22.74
CA THR A 190 -11.81 -2.97 -24.15
C THR A 190 -10.41 -2.35 -24.28
N LEU A 191 -10.12 -1.30 -23.50
CA LEU A 191 -8.79 -0.68 -23.42
C LEU A 191 -7.71 -1.70 -23.02
N VAL A 192 -7.95 -2.48 -21.96
CA VAL A 192 -7.02 -3.52 -21.49
C VAL A 192 -6.76 -4.55 -22.60
N THR A 193 -7.80 -4.99 -23.29
CA THR A 193 -7.68 -5.96 -24.39
C THR A 193 -6.86 -5.40 -25.56
N ALA A 194 -7.11 -4.14 -25.92
CA ALA A 194 -6.36 -3.45 -26.96
C ALA A 194 -4.89 -3.26 -26.56
N CYS A 195 -4.60 -2.90 -25.30
CA CYS A 195 -3.25 -2.76 -24.78
C CYS A 195 -2.49 -4.10 -24.77
N ARG A 196 -3.15 -5.21 -24.40
CA ARG A 196 -2.53 -6.56 -24.47
C ARG A 196 -2.11 -6.91 -25.90
N SER A 197 -2.94 -6.56 -26.89
CA SER A 197 -2.63 -6.80 -28.30
C SER A 197 -1.49 -5.90 -28.81
N ALA A 198 -1.42 -4.65 -28.32
CA ALA A 198 -0.34 -3.72 -28.65
C ALA A 198 0.99 -4.07 -27.95
N ALA A 199 0.94 -4.60 -26.73
CA ALA A 199 2.10 -5.02 -25.94
C ALA A 199 2.90 -6.15 -26.58
N ALA A 200 2.26 -6.97 -27.42
CA ALA A 200 2.93 -8.03 -28.19
C ALA A 200 3.85 -7.50 -29.31
N LYS A 201 3.84 -6.20 -29.61
CA LYS A 201 4.65 -5.58 -30.67
C LYS A 201 6.01 -5.12 -30.13
N PRO A 202 7.06 -5.03 -30.97
CA PRO A 202 8.41 -4.62 -30.54
C PRO A 202 8.49 -3.22 -29.92
N ASN A 203 7.57 -2.33 -30.29
CA ASN A 203 7.41 -1.00 -29.69
C ASN A 203 5.96 -0.88 -29.18
N PRO A 204 5.70 -1.18 -27.91
CA PRO A 204 4.35 -1.32 -27.37
C PRO A 204 3.71 0.05 -27.08
N SER A 205 3.71 1.00 -28.00
CA SER A 205 3.06 2.30 -27.80
C SER A 205 1.54 2.23 -28.01
N PHE A 206 0.77 2.96 -27.19
CA PHE A 206 -0.68 3.12 -27.31
C PHE A 206 -1.08 4.60 -27.27
N ALA A 207 -2.08 4.98 -28.06
CA ALA A 207 -2.69 6.30 -28.07
C ALA A 207 -4.19 6.16 -27.80
N LEU A 208 -4.63 6.60 -26.61
CA LEU A 208 -6.03 6.57 -26.21
C LEU A 208 -6.67 7.93 -26.46
N GLU A 209 -7.66 7.97 -27.34
CA GLU A 209 -8.46 9.16 -27.59
C GLU A 209 -9.60 9.28 -26.57
N LEU A 210 -9.68 10.43 -25.92
CA LEU A 210 -10.73 10.81 -24.98
C LEU A 210 -11.39 12.12 -25.48
N PRO A 211 -12.39 12.03 -26.38
CA PRO A 211 -12.90 13.19 -27.11
C PRO A 211 -13.76 14.14 -26.26
N ASN A 212 -14.39 13.64 -25.20
CA ASN A 212 -15.37 14.37 -24.40
C ASN A 212 -15.07 14.26 -22.90
N ILE A 213 -13.85 14.60 -22.48
CA ILE A 213 -13.52 14.64 -21.04
C ILE A 213 -13.79 16.03 -20.47
N GLU A 214 -14.35 16.11 -19.26
CA GLU A 214 -14.49 17.40 -18.57
C GLU A 214 -13.14 18.07 -18.35
N SER A 215 -13.10 19.40 -18.44
CA SER A 215 -11.86 20.18 -18.26
C SER A 215 -11.23 19.97 -16.87
N SER A 216 -12.06 19.76 -15.84
CA SER A 216 -11.65 19.43 -14.47
C SER A 216 -10.92 18.08 -14.41
N GLU A 217 -11.42 17.06 -15.10
CA GLU A 217 -10.80 15.74 -15.15
C GLU A 217 -9.53 15.73 -16.00
N ALA A 218 -9.49 16.50 -17.10
CA ALA A 218 -8.27 16.69 -17.88
C ALA A 218 -7.16 17.35 -17.04
N GLU A 219 -7.50 18.28 -16.15
CA GLU A 219 -6.53 18.89 -15.25
C GLU A 219 -6.03 17.91 -14.18
N LYS A 220 -6.90 17.07 -13.62
CA LYS A 220 -6.49 15.98 -12.72
C LYS A 220 -5.55 14.99 -13.42
N TRP A 221 -5.78 14.69 -14.71
CA TRP A 221 -4.83 13.91 -15.51
C TRP A 221 -3.46 14.59 -15.61
N ARG A 222 -3.41 15.90 -15.87
CA ARG A 222 -2.12 16.65 -15.89
C ARG A 222 -1.40 16.59 -14.56
N GLN A 223 -2.11 16.73 -13.44
CA GLN A 223 -1.53 16.61 -12.09
C GLN A 223 -0.97 15.21 -11.84
N SER A 224 -1.70 14.16 -12.19
CA SER A 224 -1.20 12.78 -12.10
C SER A 224 0.01 12.55 -12.99
N ILE A 225 0.05 13.13 -14.19
CA ILE A 225 1.20 13.08 -15.11
C ILE A 225 2.40 13.86 -14.58
N ALA A 226 2.20 14.96 -13.86
CA ALA A 226 3.29 15.69 -13.22
C ALA A 226 3.83 14.97 -11.96
N GLY A 227 3.06 14.04 -11.37
CA GLY A 227 3.43 13.29 -10.17
C GLY A 227 3.59 11.78 -10.44
N PRO A 228 2.66 10.94 -9.98
CA PRO A 228 2.81 9.48 -10.00
C PRO A 228 2.95 8.85 -11.40
N LEU A 229 2.48 9.51 -12.46
CA LEU A 229 2.56 9.05 -13.85
C LEU A 229 3.68 9.74 -14.67
N ALA A 230 4.57 10.48 -14.01
CA ALA A 230 5.63 11.23 -14.68
C ALA A 230 6.53 10.31 -15.52
N GLY A 231 6.74 10.71 -16.78
CA GLY A 231 7.50 9.95 -17.77
C GLY A 231 6.81 8.68 -18.29
N LYS A 232 5.62 8.33 -17.79
CA LYS A 232 4.87 7.12 -18.18
C LYS A 232 3.73 7.42 -19.15
N ILE A 233 3.09 8.59 -19.01
CA ILE A 233 2.00 9.05 -19.89
C ILE A 233 2.28 10.47 -20.36
N ARG A 234 2.04 10.73 -21.64
CA ARG A 234 2.01 12.07 -22.23
C ARG A 234 0.59 12.41 -22.65
N ILE A 235 0.09 13.58 -22.25
CA ILE A 235 -1.21 14.09 -22.65
C ILE A 235 -1.06 15.13 -23.75
N GLU A 236 -1.87 15.00 -24.81
CA GLU A 236 -1.96 15.94 -25.92
C GLU A 236 -3.38 16.52 -25.98
N HIS A 237 -3.52 17.84 -26.08
CA HIS A 237 -4.81 18.51 -26.21
C HIS A 237 -5.12 18.76 -27.69
N LYS A 238 -6.22 18.21 -28.19
CA LYS A 238 -6.62 18.29 -29.61
C LYS A 238 -7.69 19.35 -29.89
N GLY A 239 -8.38 19.84 -28.85
CA GLY A 239 -9.45 20.83 -28.99
C GLY A 239 -10.38 20.81 -27.79
N GLY A 240 -11.41 21.65 -27.80
CA GLY A 240 -12.41 21.66 -26.73
C GLY A 240 -13.66 22.42 -27.15
N GLY A 241 -14.70 22.28 -26.34
CA GLY A 241 -16.01 22.86 -26.58
C GLY A 241 -16.78 23.07 -25.28
N VAL A 242 -17.92 23.76 -25.39
CA VAL A 242 -18.84 23.96 -24.28
C VAL A 242 -20.12 23.21 -24.60
N THR A 243 -20.53 22.31 -23.71
CA THR A 243 -21.82 21.64 -23.80
C THR A 243 -22.78 22.36 -22.87
N PHE A 244 -23.92 22.80 -23.39
CA PHE A 244 -24.98 23.43 -22.61
C PHE A 244 -26.04 22.38 -22.27
N GLY A 245 -26.17 22.06 -20.98
CA GLY A 245 -27.26 21.25 -20.44
C GLY A 245 -28.47 22.11 -20.07
N THR A 246 -29.55 21.45 -19.65
CA THR A 246 -30.82 22.10 -19.30
C THR A 246 -30.75 22.97 -18.04
N ALA A 247 -29.75 22.77 -17.17
CA ALA A 247 -29.55 23.52 -15.93
C ALA A 247 -28.14 24.12 -15.77
N THR A 248 -27.13 23.60 -16.47
CA THR A 248 -25.72 23.96 -16.32
C THR A 248 -24.96 23.74 -17.62
N SER A 249 -23.92 24.52 -17.86
CA SER A 249 -22.94 24.28 -18.94
C SER A 249 -21.67 23.65 -18.38
N PHE A 250 -21.05 22.79 -19.18
CA PHE A 250 -19.79 22.15 -18.83
C PHE A 250 -18.80 22.23 -19.99
N ASN A 251 -17.55 22.56 -19.66
CA ASN A 251 -16.46 22.66 -20.64
C ASN A 251 -15.83 21.28 -20.82
N HIS A 252 -15.90 20.73 -22.03
CA HIS A 252 -15.23 19.49 -22.38
C HIS A 252 -14.01 19.77 -23.26
N VAL A 253 -13.04 18.88 -23.19
CA VAL A 253 -11.84 18.91 -24.01
C VAL A 253 -11.63 17.55 -24.66
N HIS A 254 -11.02 17.56 -25.84
CA HIS A 254 -10.51 16.38 -26.50
C HIS A 254 -9.03 16.23 -26.14
N VAL A 255 -8.70 15.14 -25.45
CA VAL A 255 -7.32 14.79 -25.13
C VAL A 255 -6.94 13.43 -25.69
N VAL A 256 -5.66 13.28 -26.03
CA VAL A 256 -5.06 12.00 -26.41
C VAL A 256 -3.98 11.65 -25.39
N LEU A 257 -4.10 10.48 -24.78
CA LEU A 257 -3.11 9.96 -23.85
C LEU A 257 -2.18 8.99 -24.61
N HIS A 258 -0.89 9.28 -24.60
CA HIS A 258 0.15 8.45 -25.21
C HIS A 258 0.96 7.76 -24.11
N PHE A 259 1.09 6.44 -24.18
CA PHE A 259 1.78 5.65 -23.16
C PHE A 259 2.25 4.29 -23.69
N ASP A 260 3.16 3.65 -22.94
CA ASP A 260 3.53 2.25 -23.18
C ASP A 260 2.39 1.33 -22.75
N SER A 261 1.96 0.42 -23.63
CA SER A 261 0.83 -0.50 -23.44
C SER A 261 1.05 -1.42 -22.23
N ASN A 262 2.31 -1.74 -21.90
CA ASN A 262 2.65 -2.53 -20.73
C ASN A 262 2.19 -1.85 -19.44
N LEU A 263 2.16 -0.51 -19.40
CA LEU A 263 1.65 0.24 -18.26
C LEU A 263 0.21 -0.15 -17.88
N VAL A 264 -0.63 -0.38 -18.89
CA VAL A 264 -2.02 -0.83 -18.67
C VAL A 264 -2.08 -2.33 -18.44
N VAL A 265 -1.23 -3.12 -19.12
CA VAL A 265 -1.20 -4.58 -18.97
C VAL A 265 -0.76 -5.00 -17.56
N ASP A 266 0.27 -4.36 -17.01
CA ASP A 266 0.82 -4.60 -15.67
C ASP A 266 -0.20 -4.32 -14.55
N HIS A 267 -1.23 -3.51 -14.86
CA HIS A 267 -2.31 -3.13 -13.93
C HIS A 267 -3.70 -3.53 -14.44
N ALA A 268 -3.77 -4.49 -15.37
CA ALA A 268 -4.98 -4.84 -16.10
C ALA A 268 -6.15 -5.24 -15.19
N GLU A 269 -5.91 -6.08 -14.19
CA GLU A 269 -6.95 -6.54 -13.25
C GLU A 269 -7.54 -5.38 -12.45
N LEU A 270 -6.71 -4.39 -12.09
CA LEU A 270 -7.14 -3.25 -11.31
C LEU A 270 -7.94 -2.27 -12.18
N ILE A 271 -7.46 -1.99 -13.39
CA ILE A 271 -8.10 -1.06 -14.34
C ILE A 271 -9.43 -1.61 -14.88
N ALA A 272 -9.52 -2.92 -15.13
CA ALA A 272 -10.72 -3.54 -15.67
C ALA A 272 -11.88 -3.63 -14.67
N ASN A 273 -11.59 -3.58 -13.36
CA ASN A 273 -12.59 -3.64 -12.30
C ASN A 273 -13.24 -2.30 -12.00
#